data_AF-K1ZJH8-F1
#
_entry.id   AF-K1ZJH8-F1
#
_cell.length_a   1.000
_cell.length_b   1.000
_cell.length_c   1.000
_cell.angle_alpha   90.00
_cell.angle_beta   90.00
_cell.angle_gamma   90.00
#
_symmetry.space_group_name_H-M   'P 1'
#
loop_
_entity.id
_entity.type
_entity.pdbx_description
1 polymer ?
#
loop_
_entity_poly.entity_id
_entity_poly.type
_entity_poly.pdbx_seq_one_letter_code
_entity_poly.pdbx_strand_id
1 'polypeptide(L)'
;MRYAGVIISGLLAGLAGAFLSLSLAGNFRKDMTAGRGYIALAAMIIGKWKPVNVFVASLFFGFAQAAETFVTSLVIFGYIVPTQFIQMLPYVLTLIILAGFVGKAVPPHDLGKPYSKEEKI
;
A
#
# COMPACT_ATOMS: atom_id res chain seq x y z
N MET A 1 -7.16 -9.13 21.55
CA MET A 1 -6.34 -8.87 20.34
C MET A 1 -7.11 -8.20 19.20
N ARG A 2 -8.34 -8.61 18.84
CA ARG A 2 -9.11 -8.02 17.71
C ARG A 2 -9.37 -6.51 17.83
N TYR A 3 -9.82 -6.03 19.00
CA TYR A 3 -10.09 -4.58 19.21
C TYR A 3 -8.84 -3.71 19.12
N ALA A 4 -7.70 -4.17 19.66
CA ALA A 4 -6.44 -3.45 19.54
C ALA A 4 -5.98 -3.33 18.08
N GLY A 5 -6.15 -4.40 17.28
CA GLY A 5 -5.84 -4.36 15.85
C GLY A 5 -6.69 -3.34 15.09
N VAL A 6 -7.99 -3.25 15.39
CA VAL A 6 -8.88 -2.26 14.77
C VAL A 6 -8.45 -0.83 15.14
N ILE A 7 -8.19 -0.57 16.43
CA ILE A 7 -7.77 0.75 16.90
C ILE A 7 -6.46 1.18 16.24
N ILE A 8 -5.46 0.29 16.22
CA ILE A 8 -4.15 0.57 15.60
C ILE A 8 -4.30 0.81 14.09
N SER A 9 -5.08 -0.03 13.39
CA SER A 9 -5.31 0.14 11.95
C SER A 9 -6.03 1.45 11.62
N GLY A 10 -6.99 1.87 12.45
CA GLY A 10 -7.69 3.14 12.31
C GLY A 10 -6.76 4.34 12.54
N LEU A 11 -5.92 4.28 13.58
CA LEU A 11 -4.90 5.31 13.84
C LEU A 11 -3.92 5.44 12.68
N LEU A 12 -3.38 4.32 12.17
CA LEU A 12 -2.43 4.32 11.05
C LEU A 12 -3.09 4.81 9.75
N ALA A 13 -4.32 4.40 9.46
CA ALA A 13 -5.07 4.88 8.30
C ALA A 13 -5.37 6.39 8.40
N GLY A 14 -5.71 6.89 9.58
CA GLY A 14 -5.91 8.31 9.84
C GLY A 14 -4.64 9.13 9.61
N LEU A 15 -3.49 8.67 10.11
CA LEU A 15 -2.19 9.30 9.88
C LEU A 15 -1.81 9.32 8.39
N ALA A 16 -2.05 8.22 7.67
CA ALA A 16 -1.82 8.16 6.23
C ALA A 16 -2.69 9.15 5.45
N GLY A 17 -3.97 9.31 5.83
CA GLY A 17 -4.87 10.29 5.22
C GLY A 17 -4.46 11.74 5.50
N ALA A 18 -4.02 12.04 6.72
CA ALA A 18 -3.48 13.34 7.09
C ALA A 18 -2.21 13.66 6.28
N PHE A 19 -1.29 12.69 6.13
CA PHE A 19 -0.10 12.83 5.31
C PHE A 19 -0.43 13.14 3.85
N LEU A 20 -1.40 12.44 3.25
CA LEU A 20 -1.83 12.73 1.87
C LEU A 20 -2.38 14.15 1.74
N SER A 21 -3.18 14.60 2.70
CA SER A 21 -3.81 15.92 2.70
C SER A 21 -2.80 17.06 2.83
N LEU A 22 -1.78 16.89 3.68
CA LEU A 22 -0.73 17.88 3.89
C LEU A 22 0.37 17.85 2.82
N SER A 23 0.87 16.66 2.49
CA SER A 23 2.11 16.51 1.71
C SER A 23 1.90 16.60 0.20
N LEU A 24 0.76 16.18 -0.34
CA LEU A 24 0.63 16.00 -1.79
C LEU A 24 0.05 17.23 -2.51
N ALA A 25 -0.72 18.08 -1.84
CA ALA A 25 -1.43 19.18 -2.51
C ALA A 25 -1.56 20.48 -1.69
N GLY A 26 -1.28 20.45 -0.38
CA GLY A 26 -1.64 21.55 0.52
C GLY A 26 -3.14 21.91 0.51
N ASN A 27 -3.96 21.12 -0.19
CA ASN A 27 -5.38 21.32 -0.47
C ASN A 27 -6.02 19.96 -0.67
N PHE A 28 -7.22 19.77 -0.13
CA PHE A 28 -7.98 18.54 -0.32
C PHE A 28 -8.51 18.50 -1.77
N ARG A 29 -7.97 17.60 -2.59
CA ARG A 29 -8.38 17.44 -4.00
C ARG A 29 -9.11 16.12 -4.20
N LYS A 30 -9.96 16.04 -5.22
CA LYS A 30 -10.55 14.75 -5.61
C LYS A 30 -9.44 13.81 -6.06
N ASP A 31 -9.55 12.53 -5.70
CA ASP A 31 -8.64 11.45 -6.09
C ASP A 31 -7.20 11.53 -5.53
N MET A 32 -7.01 12.07 -4.32
CA MET A 32 -5.67 12.18 -3.68
C MET A 32 -4.97 10.82 -3.48
N THR A 33 -5.74 9.75 -3.30
CA THR A 33 -5.19 8.40 -3.13
C THR A 33 -4.71 7.81 -4.45
N ALA A 34 -5.14 8.36 -5.60
CA ALA A 34 -4.68 7.99 -6.94
C ALA A 34 -4.60 6.48 -7.22
N GLY A 35 -5.48 5.66 -6.62
CA GLY A 35 -5.48 4.20 -6.80
C GLY A 35 -4.41 3.43 -6.00
N ARG A 36 -3.63 4.09 -5.13
CA ARG A 36 -2.55 3.48 -4.32
C ARG A 36 -3.02 2.38 -3.36
N GLY A 37 -4.34 2.26 -3.11
CA GLY A 37 -4.92 1.19 -2.29
C GLY A 37 -4.65 -0.23 -2.83
N TYR A 38 -4.52 -0.40 -4.15
CA TYR A 38 -4.17 -1.70 -4.74
C TYR A 38 -2.77 -2.17 -4.33
N ILE A 39 -1.80 -1.26 -4.19
CA ILE A 39 -0.43 -1.57 -3.76
C ILE A 39 -0.43 -2.11 -2.32
N ALA A 40 -1.29 -1.58 -1.46
CA ALA A 40 -1.44 -2.07 -0.09
C ALA A 40 -1.96 -3.52 -0.05
N LEU A 41 -2.92 -3.85 -0.91
CA LEU A 41 -3.40 -5.24 -1.07
C LEU A 41 -2.28 -6.15 -1.62
N ALA A 42 -1.53 -5.68 -2.61
CA ALA A 42 -0.40 -6.42 -3.16
C ALA A 42 0.67 -6.73 -2.08
N ALA A 43 1.04 -5.74 -1.27
CA ALA A 43 1.97 -5.91 -0.16
C ALA A 43 1.47 -6.93 0.88
N MET A 44 0.16 -6.95 1.15
CA MET A 44 -0.47 -7.94 2.03
C MET A 44 -0.32 -9.37 1.48
N ILE A 45 -0.60 -9.55 0.19
CA ILE A 45 -0.52 -10.85 -0.51
C ILE A 45 0.92 -11.36 -0.51
N ILE A 46 1.88 -10.51 -0.89
CA ILE A 46 3.32 -10.85 -0.90
C ILE A 46 3.81 -11.17 0.52
N GLY A 47 3.32 -10.43 1.52
CA GLY A 47 3.64 -10.66 2.93
C GLY A 47 3.03 -11.92 3.53
N LYS A 48 2.23 -12.70 2.78
CA LYS A 48 1.57 -13.93 3.23
C LYS A 48 0.86 -13.77 4.58
N TRP A 49 0.21 -12.62 4.79
CA TRP A 49 -0.53 -12.30 6.02
C TRP A 49 0.31 -12.24 7.30
N LYS A 50 1.64 -12.27 7.21
CA LYS A 50 2.54 -12.09 8.36
C LYS A 50 2.87 -10.61 8.55
N PRO A 51 2.64 -10.02 9.74
CA PRO A 51 2.76 -8.57 9.94
C PRO A 51 4.17 -8.04 9.64
N VAL A 52 5.22 -8.79 9.99
CA VAL A 52 6.61 -8.40 9.73
C VAL A 52 6.91 -8.35 8.22
N ASN A 53 6.46 -9.36 7.47
CA ASN A 53 6.69 -9.43 6.03
C ASN A 53 5.88 -8.35 5.29
N VAL A 54 4.64 -8.10 5.72
CA VAL A 54 3.80 -7.03 5.17
C VAL A 54 4.43 -5.66 5.44
N PHE A 55 5.00 -5.44 6.63
CA PHE A 55 5.71 -4.22 6.95
C PHE A 55 6.91 -3.99 6.01
N VAL A 56 7.77 -5.00 5.83
CA VAL A 56 8.91 -4.91 4.90
C VAL A 56 8.46 -4.67 3.46
N ALA A 57 7.42 -5.36 2.99
CA ALA A 57 6.85 -5.15 1.66
C ALA A 57 6.32 -3.72 1.50
N SER A 58 5.58 -3.19 2.49
CA SER A 58 5.07 -1.82 2.47
C SER A 58 6.19 -0.77 2.45
N LEU A 59 7.30 -1.03 3.15
CA LEU A 59 8.48 -0.16 3.14
C LEU A 59 9.16 -0.14 1.77
N PHE A 60 9.29 -1.30 1.12
CA PHE A 60 9.81 -1.41 -0.24
C PHE A 60 8.95 -0.63 -1.24
N PHE A 61 7.62 -0.77 -1.17
CA PHE A 61 6.71 -0.01 -2.04
C PHE A 61 6.74 1.50 -1.75
N GLY A 62 6.90 1.91 -0.49
CA GLY A 62 7.12 3.31 -0.12
C GLY A 62 8.42 3.87 -0.71
N PHE A 63 9.49 3.08 -0.70
CA PHE A 63 10.76 3.44 -1.34
C PHE A 63 10.62 3.56 -2.86
N ALA A 64 9.89 2.64 -3.51
CA ALA A 64 9.61 2.72 -4.94
C ALA A 64 8.83 4.00 -5.32
N GLN A 65 7.86 4.42 -4.49
CA GLN A 65 7.13 5.68 -4.67
C GLN A 65 8.02 6.92 -4.47
N ALA A 66 8.94 6.89 -3.50
CA ALA A 66 9.91 7.96 -3.32
C ALA A 66 10.88 8.05 -4.51
N ALA A 67 11.35 6.90 -5.01
CA ALA A 67 12.20 6.83 -6.19
C ALA A 67 11.49 7.35 -7.45
N GLU A 68 10.21 7.01 -7.66
CA GLU A 68 9.39 7.57 -8.73
C GLU A 68 9.33 9.11 -8.67
N THR A 69 9.10 9.67 -7.48
CA THR A 69 9.04 11.13 -7.26
C THR A 69 10.38 11.79 -7.58
N PHE A 70 11.49 11.13 -7.22
CA PHE A 70 12.84 11.60 -7.53
C PHE A 70 13.12 11.55 -9.05
N VAL A 71 12.78 10.44 -9.72
CA VAL A 71 12.98 10.26 -11.16
C VAL A 71 12.11 11.21 -11.98
N THR A 72 10.89 11.51 -11.53
CA THR A 72 10.01 12.51 -12.17
C THR A 72 10.62 13.91 -12.14
N SER A 73 11.43 14.22 -11.12
CA SER A 73 12.13 15.50 -10.99
C SER A 73 13.41 15.57 -11.84
N LEU A 74 13.87 14.45 -12.39
CA LEU A 74 15.09 14.37 -13.19
C LEU A 74 14.77 14.58 -14.68
N VAL A 75 15.40 15.57 -15.31
CA VAL A 75 15.38 15.73 -16.77
C VAL A 75 16.30 14.69 -17.38
N ILE A 76 15.71 13.63 -17.93
CA ILE A 76 16.44 12.54 -18.57
C ILE A 76 16.63 12.86 -20.06
N PHE A 77 17.88 13.02 -20.51
CA PHE A 77 18.27 13.17 -21.93
C PHE A 77 17.57 14.31 -22.72
N GLY A 78 17.15 15.40 -22.06
CA GLY A 78 16.53 16.55 -22.73
C GLY A 78 15.12 16.30 -23.30
N TYR A 79 14.57 15.11 -23.08
CA TYR A 79 13.19 14.76 -23.41
C TYR A 79 12.32 14.82 -22.16
N ILE A 80 11.20 15.52 -22.26
CA ILE A 80 10.18 15.56 -21.21
C ILE A 80 9.45 14.21 -21.27
N VAL A 81 9.88 13.23 -20.48
CA VAL A 81 9.13 11.98 -20.36
C VAL A 81 7.78 12.32 -19.71
N PRO A 82 6.65 11.96 -20.34
CA PRO A 82 5.34 12.26 -19.76
C PRO A 82 5.24 11.61 -18.38
N THR A 83 4.83 12.40 -17.39
CA THR A 83 4.78 11.98 -15.99
C THR A 83 3.91 10.73 -15.78
N GLN A 84 2.95 10.47 -16.66
CA GLN A 84 2.11 9.28 -16.68
C GLN A 84 2.92 7.98 -16.85
N PHE A 85 3.98 7.98 -17.66
CA PHE A 85 4.84 6.80 -17.85
C PHE A 85 5.71 6.53 -16.63
N ILE A 86 6.08 7.57 -15.89
CA ILE A 86 6.84 7.41 -14.65
C ILE A 86 5.89 6.99 -13.52
N GLN A 87 4.68 7.56 -13.46
CA GLN A 87 3.67 7.20 -12.45
C GLN A 87 3.15 5.77 -12.56
N MET A 88 3.28 5.11 -13.73
CA MET A 88 2.92 3.69 -13.88
C MET A 88 4.01 2.72 -13.39
N LEU A 89 5.27 3.16 -13.22
CA LEU A 89 6.38 2.30 -12.78
C LEU A 89 6.09 1.48 -11.51
N PRO A 90 5.60 2.07 -10.41
CA PRO A 90 5.33 1.33 -9.18
C PRO A 90 4.28 0.25 -9.40
N TYR A 91 3.25 0.54 -10.19
CA TYR A 91 2.17 -0.40 -10.50
C TYR A 91 2.66 -1.57 -11.36
N VAL A 92 3.47 -1.29 -12.39
CA VAL A 92 4.08 -2.32 -13.23
C VAL A 92 5.04 -3.18 -12.41
N LEU A 93 5.87 -2.57 -11.56
CA LEU A 93 6.72 -3.29 -10.59
C LEU A 93 5.89 -4.22 -9.71
N THR A 94 4.76 -3.73 -9.19
CA THR A 94 3.83 -4.52 -8.38
C THR A 94 3.30 -5.72 -9.16
N LEU A 95 2.88 -5.53 -10.41
CA LEU A 95 2.40 -6.61 -11.28
C LEU A 95 3.47 -7.66 -11.56
N ILE A 96 4.72 -7.25 -11.82
CA ILE A 96 5.84 -8.18 -12.04
C ILE A 96 6.13 -8.99 -10.78
N ILE A 97 6.15 -8.35 -9.60
CA ILE A 97 6.42 -9.02 -8.33
C ILE A 97 5.29 -10.02 -8.02
N LEU A 98 4.03 -9.62 -8.19
CA LEU A 98 2.88 -10.49 -7.99
C LEU A 98 2.89 -11.67 -8.97
N ALA A 99 3.05 -11.41 -10.26
CA ALA A 99 2.99 -12.44 -11.30
C ALA A 99 4.18 -13.41 -11.24
N GLY A 100 5.38 -12.91 -10.86
CA GLY A 100 6.60 -13.70 -10.87
C GLY A 100 6.91 -14.44 -9.57
N PHE A 101 6.58 -13.87 -8.41
CA PHE A 101 7.13 -14.32 -7.11
C PHE A 101 6.09 -14.67 -6.05
N VAL A 102 4.80 -14.45 -6.29
CA VAL A 102 3.76 -14.86 -5.34
C VAL A 102 3.39 -16.31 -5.57
N GLY A 103 3.98 -17.19 -4.74
CA GLY A 103 3.48 -18.54 -4.53
C GLY A 103 2.10 -18.55 -3.85
N LYS A 104 1.67 -19.71 -3.31
CA LYS A 104 0.36 -19.82 -2.63
C LYS A 104 0.21 -18.81 -1.47
N ALA A 105 -0.62 -17.80 -1.65
CA ALA A 105 -1.08 -16.91 -0.59
C ALA A 105 -2.35 -17.51 0.01
N VAL A 106 -2.22 -18.32 1.07
CA VAL A 106 -3.37 -18.90 1.76
C VAL A 106 -3.96 -17.82 2.69
N PRO A 107 -5.21 -17.38 2.47
CA PRO A 107 -5.84 -16.41 3.35
C PRO A 107 -6.07 -17.02 4.74
N PRO A 108 -5.91 -16.23 5.83
CA PRO A 108 -6.13 -16.71 7.19
C PRO A 108 -7.58 -17.16 7.38
N HIS A 109 -7.72 -18.32 8.01
CA HIS A 109 -8.97 -19.07 8.16
C HIS A 109 -10.07 -18.30 8.94
N ASP A 110 -9.73 -17.21 9.62
CA ASP A 110 -10.67 -16.42 10.44
C ASP A 110 -11.06 -15.06 9.83
N LEU A 111 -10.71 -14.81 8.56
CA LEU A 111 -11.22 -13.66 7.82
C LEU A 111 -12.74 -13.72 7.72
N GLY A 112 -13.40 -12.67 8.19
CA GLY A 112 -14.85 -12.50 8.05
C GLY A 112 -15.70 -13.26 9.06
N LYS A 113 -15.13 -14.05 9.98
CA LYS A 113 -15.91 -14.69 11.06
C LYS A 113 -16.29 -13.67 12.14
N PRO A 114 -17.59 -13.32 12.30
CA PRO A 114 -18.04 -12.42 13.36
C PRO A 114 -17.64 -12.97 14.73
N TYR A 115 -17.29 -12.07 15.65
CA TYR A 115 -16.98 -12.49 17.02
C TYR A 115 -18.30 -12.78 17.77
N SER A 116 -18.63 -14.05 17.99
CA SER A 116 -19.70 -14.43 18.91
C SER A 116 -19.19 -14.33 20.35
N LYS A 117 -19.94 -13.64 21.22
CA LYS A 117 -19.57 -13.45 22.63
C LYS A 117 -19.99 -14.61 23.53
N GLU A 118 -20.77 -15.57 23.02
CA GLU A 118 -21.60 -16.45 23.85
C GLU A 118 -21.09 -17.88 24.12
N GLU A 119 -19.95 -18.31 23.59
CA GLU A 119 -19.47 -19.69 23.86
C GLU A 119 -18.50 -19.76 25.04
N LYS A 120 -18.96 -19.28 26.20
CA LYS A 120 -18.43 -19.63 27.53
C LYS A 120 -19.56 -19.54 28.56
N ILE A 121 -20.28 -20.64 28.73
CA ILE A 121 -20.94 -21.00 30.00
C ILE A 121 -20.28 -22.29 30.46
#